data_AF-A0A0G4M0X5-F1
#
_entry.id   AF-A0A0G4M0X5-F1
#
_cell.length_a   1.000
_cell.length_b   1.000
_cell.length_c   1.000
_cell.angle_alpha   90.00
_cell.angle_beta   90.00
_cell.angle_gamma   90.00
#
_symmetry.space_group_name_H-M   'P 1'
#
loop_
_entity.id
_entity.type
_entity.pdbx_description
1 polymer ?
#
loop_
_entity_poly.entity_id
_entity_poly.type
_entity_poly.pdbx_seq_one_letter_code
_entity_poly.pdbx_strand_id
1 'polypeptide(L)'
;MWTNWPVRELNALNKFYTLAQSAFWIQQIIVINIEERRNDHWQMLTHHIITLGLLFSCYAYHQTRVGNVILVIMDVGDIFLPLAKCLKYMGFTTVCDVMFGVFLTYWIVARHILYPMVCWSIYTDIPNIIGEVCYKGSDSNLQGPFPVPETSSYLLEPFWDSEGMVCFGKKVTWYFLVPLLLLQCLIFAWFVLIARVAIKVIRGGSAEDNRSDDEAEEEDDFVYEEAPLEEEVGVEELHLKSWERRSGVKRQASSSGVSLPLLVSTY
;
A
#
# COMPACT_ATOMS: atom_id res chain seq x y z
N MET A 1 -18.59 -14.82 9.88
CA MET A 1 -18.02 -14.80 8.51
C MET A 1 -18.02 -16.18 7.84
N TRP A 2 -17.78 -17.27 8.58
CA TRP A 2 -17.60 -18.63 8.04
C TRP A 2 -18.86 -19.48 7.82
N THR A 3 -20.03 -19.03 8.30
CA THR A 3 -21.28 -19.82 8.29
C THR A 3 -21.89 -19.93 6.89
N ASN A 4 -22.55 -21.06 6.62
CA ASN A 4 -23.26 -21.35 5.36
C ASN A 4 -22.35 -21.30 4.13
N TRP A 5 -21.09 -21.71 4.27
CA TRP A 5 -20.21 -21.93 3.14
C TRP A 5 -20.53 -23.30 2.48
N PRO A 6 -20.49 -23.42 1.14
CA PRO A 6 -20.22 -22.37 0.15
C PRO A 6 -21.48 -21.60 -0.25
N VAL A 7 -21.34 -20.28 -0.43
CA VAL A 7 -22.38 -19.44 -1.07
C VAL A 7 -21.96 -19.22 -2.52
N ARG A 8 -22.61 -19.90 -3.45
CA ARG A 8 -22.21 -19.88 -4.87
C ARG A 8 -22.62 -18.59 -5.56
N GLU A 9 -23.80 -18.08 -5.23
CA GLU A 9 -24.37 -16.88 -5.85
C GLU A 9 -24.23 -15.67 -4.92
N LEU A 10 -23.68 -14.58 -5.46
CA LEU A 10 -23.51 -13.33 -4.73
C LEU A 10 -24.63 -12.37 -5.08
N ASN A 11 -25.19 -11.72 -4.06
CA ASN A 11 -26.08 -10.57 -4.24
C ASN A 11 -25.43 -9.52 -5.15
N ALA A 12 -26.24 -8.83 -5.95
CA ALA A 12 -25.77 -7.87 -6.96
C ALA A 12 -24.78 -6.83 -6.40
N LEU A 13 -25.06 -6.27 -5.22
CA LEU A 13 -24.17 -5.30 -4.58
C LEU A 13 -22.82 -5.90 -4.17
N ASN A 14 -22.82 -7.10 -3.59
CA ASN A 14 -21.59 -7.79 -3.19
C ASN A 14 -20.76 -8.16 -4.42
N LYS A 15 -21.41 -8.63 -5.49
CA LYS A 15 -20.77 -8.96 -6.76
C LYS A 15 -20.16 -7.70 -7.38
N PHE A 16 -20.91 -6.61 -7.44
CA PHE A 16 -20.43 -5.33 -7.93
C PHE A 16 -19.22 -4.83 -7.12
N TYR A 17 -19.31 -4.81 -5.79
CA TYR A 17 -18.22 -4.40 -4.92
C TYR A 17 -16.96 -5.24 -5.14
N THR A 18 -17.09 -6.57 -5.14
CA THR A 18 -15.94 -7.46 -5.34
C THR A 18 -15.32 -7.28 -6.73
N LEU A 19 -16.10 -7.15 -7.79
CA LEU A 19 -15.57 -6.92 -9.15
C LEU A 19 -14.93 -5.53 -9.29
N ALA A 20 -15.54 -4.49 -8.71
CA ALA A 20 -14.98 -3.15 -8.70
C ALA A 20 -13.65 -3.10 -7.96
N GLN A 21 -13.55 -3.77 -6.80
CA GLN A 21 -12.29 -3.89 -6.08
C GLN A 21 -11.24 -4.66 -6.89
N SER A 22 -11.59 -5.79 -7.50
CA SER A 22 -10.67 -6.53 -8.38
C SER A 22 -10.16 -5.65 -9.53
N ALA A 23 -11.04 -4.87 -10.17
CA ALA A 23 -10.66 -3.97 -11.26
C ALA A 23 -9.71 -2.86 -10.78
N PHE A 24 -9.98 -2.25 -9.63
CA PHE A 24 -9.11 -1.26 -9.02
C PHE A 24 -7.72 -1.84 -8.72
N TRP A 25 -7.65 -3.01 -8.08
CA TRP A 25 -6.37 -3.66 -7.74
C TRP A 25 -5.56 -4.07 -8.97
N ILE A 26 -6.22 -4.51 -10.06
CA ILE A 26 -5.56 -4.76 -11.34
C ILE A 26 -5.00 -3.46 -11.94
N GLN A 27 -5.78 -2.37 -11.88
CA GLN A 27 -5.36 -1.06 -12.34
C GLN A 27 -4.14 -0.54 -11.55
N GLN A 28 -4.03 -0.80 -10.24
CA GLN A 28 -2.86 -0.43 -9.44
C GLN A 28 -1.56 -1.11 -9.91
N ILE A 29 -1.63 -2.34 -10.45
CA ILE A 29 -0.46 -3.00 -11.06
C ILE A 29 0.01 -2.25 -12.32
N ILE A 30 -0.90 -1.66 -13.08
CA ILE A 30 -0.51 -0.84 -14.24
C ILE A 30 0.11 0.47 -13.76
N VAL A 31 -0.50 1.13 -12.78
CA VAL A 31 -0.03 2.43 -12.25
C VAL A 31 1.38 2.34 -11.67
N ILE A 32 1.70 1.30 -10.88
CA ILE A 32 3.04 1.15 -10.29
C ILE A 32 4.15 0.98 -11.34
N ASN A 33 3.81 0.57 -12.56
CA ASN A 33 4.76 0.45 -13.68
C ASN A 33 4.86 1.73 -14.52
N ILE A 34 3.90 2.65 -14.38
CA ILE A 34 3.90 3.95 -15.07
C ILE A 34 4.56 5.03 -14.20
N GLU A 35 4.33 4.98 -12.88
CA GLU A 35 4.94 5.90 -11.93
C GLU A 35 6.46 5.69 -11.85
N GLU A 36 7.19 6.76 -11.51
CA GLU A 36 8.64 6.71 -11.33
C GLU A 36 9.03 5.63 -10.29
N ARG A 37 10.05 4.85 -10.62
CA ARG A 37 10.40 3.67 -9.84
C ARG A 37 11.09 4.06 -8.54
N ARG A 38 10.32 4.06 -7.46
CA ARG A 38 10.81 4.22 -6.08
C ARG A 38 11.55 2.99 -5.53
N ASN A 39 12.32 3.18 -4.46
CA ASN A 39 13.18 2.17 -3.85
C ASN A 39 12.41 0.92 -3.31
N ASP A 40 11.13 1.07 -2.97
CA ASP A 40 10.28 -0.03 -2.48
C ASP A 40 9.44 -0.72 -3.59
N HIS A 41 9.71 -0.42 -4.87
CA HIS A 41 8.92 -0.89 -6.01
C HIS A 41 8.66 -2.40 -5.98
N TRP A 42 9.69 -3.21 -5.74
CA TRP A 42 9.57 -4.67 -5.71
C TRP A 42 8.74 -5.17 -4.52
N GLN A 43 8.78 -4.48 -3.38
CA GLN A 43 7.98 -4.85 -2.21
C GLN A 43 6.49 -4.59 -2.48
N MET A 44 6.18 -3.42 -3.05
CA MET A 44 4.83 -3.03 -3.44
C MET A 44 4.29 -3.92 -4.57
N LEU A 45 5.08 -4.23 -5.60
CA LEU A 45 4.67 -5.15 -6.68
C LEU A 45 4.38 -6.56 -6.15
N THR A 46 5.25 -7.09 -5.28
CA THR A 46 5.05 -8.40 -4.64
C THR A 46 3.75 -8.43 -3.84
N HIS A 47 3.48 -7.36 -3.08
CA HIS A 47 2.22 -7.19 -2.37
C HIS A 47 1.02 -7.24 -3.32
N HIS A 48 1.03 -6.49 -4.43
CA HIS A 48 -0.07 -6.49 -5.40
C HIS A 48 -0.30 -7.86 -6.05
N ILE A 49 0.76 -8.61 -6.37
CA ILE A 49 0.63 -9.96 -6.93
C ILE A 49 -0.03 -10.90 -5.91
N ILE A 50 0.39 -10.84 -4.65
CA ILE A 50 -0.16 -11.71 -3.59
C ILE A 50 -1.59 -11.32 -3.26
N THR A 51 -1.91 -10.03 -3.12
CA THR A 51 -3.29 -9.58 -2.83
C THR A 51 -4.23 -9.90 -3.97
N LEU A 52 -3.83 -9.72 -5.23
CA LEU A 52 -4.65 -10.09 -6.40
C LEU A 52 -4.86 -11.60 -6.47
N GLY A 53 -3.81 -12.39 -6.21
CA GLY A 53 -3.91 -13.85 -6.13
C GLY A 53 -4.88 -14.31 -5.03
N LEU A 54 -4.78 -13.73 -3.84
CA LEU A 54 -5.70 -13.99 -2.73
C LEU A 54 -7.15 -13.60 -3.06
N LEU A 55 -7.35 -12.45 -3.71
CA LEU A 55 -8.67 -11.98 -4.12
C LEU A 55 -9.32 -12.94 -5.14
N PHE A 56 -8.55 -13.36 -6.14
CA PHE A 56 -8.98 -14.34 -7.13
C PHE A 56 -9.30 -15.69 -6.48
N SER A 57 -8.44 -16.20 -5.60
CA SER A 57 -8.66 -17.45 -4.88
C SER A 57 -9.86 -17.39 -3.94
N CYS A 58 -10.07 -16.27 -3.23
CA CYS A 58 -11.26 -16.08 -2.39
C CYS A 58 -12.55 -16.09 -3.22
N TYR A 59 -12.52 -15.55 -4.44
CA TYR A 59 -13.66 -15.60 -5.35
C TYR A 59 -13.92 -17.03 -5.85
N ALA A 60 -12.88 -17.74 -6.32
CA ALA A 60 -12.98 -19.11 -6.82
C ALA A 60 -13.45 -20.11 -5.74
N TYR A 61 -12.95 -19.99 -4.51
CA TYR A 61 -13.37 -20.85 -3.38
C TYR A 61 -14.64 -20.36 -2.67
N HIS A 62 -15.33 -19.35 -3.20
CA HIS A 62 -16.55 -18.78 -2.61
C HIS A 62 -16.39 -18.29 -1.16
N GLN A 63 -15.20 -17.79 -0.81
CA GLN A 63 -14.84 -17.18 0.49
C GLN A 63 -14.87 -15.64 0.44
N THR A 64 -15.77 -15.07 -0.36
CA THR A 64 -15.83 -13.62 -0.63
C THR A 64 -16.14 -12.77 0.59
N ARG A 65 -16.90 -13.28 1.56
CA ARG A 65 -17.20 -12.56 2.81
C ARG A 65 -15.94 -12.20 3.59
N VAL A 66 -14.99 -13.13 3.65
CA VAL A 66 -13.74 -12.99 4.38
C VAL A 66 -12.79 -12.09 3.60
N GLY A 67 -12.70 -12.30 2.28
CA GLY A 67 -11.95 -11.42 1.39
C GLY A 67 -12.40 -9.96 1.52
N ASN A 68 -13.72 -9.71 1.51
CA ASN A 68 -14.27 -8.36 1.67
C ASN A 68 -13.96 -7.74 3.03
N VAL A 69 -13.97 -8.53 4.12
CA VAL A 69 -13.54 -8.03 5.45
C VAL A 69 -12.08 -7.60 5.42
N ILE A 70 -11.19 -8.41 4.84
CA ILE A 70 -9.77 -8.09 4.74
C ILE A 70 -9.55 -6.83 3.89
N LEU A 71 -10.24 -6.72 2.73
CA LEU A 71 -10.17 -5.53 1.87
C LEU A 71 -10.58 -4.26 2.61
N VAL A 72 -11.72 -4.28 3.31
CA VAL A 72 -12.18 -3.10 4.07
C VAL A 72 -11.20 -2.71 5.18
N ILE A 73 -10.65 -3.69 5.91
CA ILE A 73 -9.64 -3.44 6.95
C ILE A 73 -8.40 -2.75 6.35
N MET A 74 -7.97 -3.14 5.15
CA MET A 74 -6.78 -2.57 4.50
C MET A 74 -7.03 -1.20 3.86
N ASP A 75 -8.09 -1.07 3.07
CA ASP A 75 -8.28 0.07 2.14
C ASP A 75 -8.70 1.37 2.85
N VAL A 76 -9.44 1.30 3.96
CA VAL A 76 -9.93 2.50 4.66
C VAL A 76 -8.78 3.39 5.15
N GLY A 77 -7.63 2.79 5.48
CA GLY A 77 -6.44 3.52 5.92
C GLY A 77 -5.82 4.39 4.84
N ASP A 78 -6.06 4.05 3.57
CA ASP A 78 -5.38 4.65 2.42
C ASP A 78 -6.02 6.00 2.02
N ILE A 79 -7.15 6.35 2.63
CA ILE A 79 -7.80 7.66 2.47
C ILE A 79 -7.05 8.74 3.27
N PHE A 80 -6.45 8.39 4.42
CA PHE A 80 -5.93 9.38 5.35
C PHE A 80 -4.68 10.11 4.84
N LEU A 81 -3.73 9.40 4.20
CA LEU A 81 -2.47 10.00 3.74
C LEU A 81 -2.64 10.97 2.54
N PRO A 82 -3.39 10.62 1.48
CA PRO A 82 -3.69 11.57 0.40
C PRO A 82 -4.47 12.78 0.91
N LEU A 83 -5.43 12.56 1.81
CA LEU A 83 -6.21 13.63 2.42
C LEU A 83 -5.32 14.59 3.23
N ALA A 84 -4.37 14.06 4.02
CA ALA A 84 -3.40 14.86 4.75
C ALA A 84 -2.53 15.71 3.79
N LYS A 85 -2.07 15.14 2.67
CA LYS A 85 -1.32 15.89 1.63
C LYS A 85 -2.15 17.02 1.03
N CYS A 86 -3.41 16.76 0.67
CA CYS A 86 -4.31 17.80 0.17
C CYS A 86 -4.53 18.93 1.18
N LEU A 87 -4.72 18.61 2.46
CA LEU A 87 -4.87 19.60 3.53
C LEU A 87 -3.60 20.44 3.73
N LYS A 88 -2.42 19.82 3.63
CA LYS A 88 -1.13 20.53 3.66
C LYS A 88 -1.01 21.52 2.51
N TYR A 89 -1.42 21.15 1.29
CA TYR A 89 -1.41 22.06 0.13
C TYR A 89 -2.38 23.25 0.26
N MET A 90 -3.45 23.10 1.04
CA MET A 90 -4.38 24.19 1.36
C MET A 90 -3.88 25.07 2.53
N GLY A 91 -2.71 24.79 3.11
CA GLY A 91 -2.14 25.54 4.23
C GLY A 91 -2.65 25.13 5.62
N PHE A 92 -3.47 24.07 5.73
CA PHE A 92 -4.01 23.60 7.01
C PHE A 92 -3.08 22.60 7.70
N THR A 93 -1.92 23.06 8.15
CA THR A 93 -0.85 22.22 8.75
C THR A 93 -1.28 21.49 10.02
N THR A 94 -2.02 22.15 10.93
CA THR A 94 -2.51 21.49 12.15
C THR A 94 -3.46 20.32 11.85
N VAL A 95 -4.32 20.47 10.84
CA VAL A 95 -5.24 19.38 10.44
C VAL A 95 -4.47 18.25 9.78
N CYS A 96 -3.41 18.56 9.01
CA CYS A 96 -2.50 17.55 8.46
C CYS A 96 -1.87 16.68 9.57
N ASP A 97 -1.38 17.30 10.65
CA ASP A 97 -0.76 16.57 11.77
C ASP A 97 -1.78 15.68 12.51
N VAL A 98 -3.00 16.19 12.72
CA VAL A 98 -4.10 15.39 13.28
C VAL A 98 -4.42 14.20 12.38
N MET A 99 -4.49 14.40 11.06
CA MET A 99 -4.75 13.33 10.09
C MET A 99 -3.64 12.28 10.08
N PHE A 100 -2.38 12.68 10.25
CA PHE A 100 -1.26 11.76 10.43
C PHE A 100 -1.42 10.93 11.71
N GLY A 101 -1.81 11.54 12.83
CA GLY A 101 -2.11 10.83 14.08
C GLY A 101 -3.27 9.83 13.96
N VAL A 102 -4.34 10.20 13.25
CA VAL A 102 -5.47 9.31 12.92
C VAL A 102 -5.01 8.14 12.06
N PHE A 103 -4.19 8.41 11.03
CA PHE A 103 -3.60 7.37 10.18
C PHE A 103 -2.77 6.37 10.99
N LEU A 104 -1.89 6.84 11.89
CA LEU A 104 -1.07 5.98 12.74
C LEU A 104 -1.93 5.08 13.64
N THR A 105 -2.94 5.68 14.27
CA THR A 105 -3.87 4.95 15.16
C THR A 105 -4.64 3.90 14.37
N TYR A 106 -5.19 4.27 13.22
CA TYR A 106 -5.89 3.34 12.33
C TYR A 106 -4.96 2.22 11.85
N TRP A 107 -3.74 2.54 11.41
CA TRP A 107 -2.76 1.56 10.92
C TRP A 107 -2.52 0.46 11.96
N ILE A 108 -2.27 0.83 13.22
CA ILE A 108 -2.00 -0.13 14.30
C ILE A 108 -3.23 -1.01 14.54
N VAL A 109 -4.41 -0.42 14.70
CA VAL A 109 -5.63 -1.17 15.00
C VAL A 109 -5.99 -2.11 13.84
N ALA A 110 -6.07 -1.59 12.62
CA ALA A 110 -6.48 -2.36 11.45
C ALA A 110 -5.47 -3.46 11.11
N ARG A 111 -4.18 -3.12 11.03
CA ARG A 111 -3.17 -4.01 10.46
C ARG A 111 -2.41 -4.85 11.49
N HIS A 112 -2.39 -4.48 12.77
CA HIS A 112 -1.67 -5.22 13.82
C HIS A 112 -2.59 -5.86 14.87
N ILE A 113 -3.88 -5.49 14.88
CA ILE A 113 -4.87 -6.12 15.77
C ILE A 113 -5.91 -6.87 14.93
N LEU A 114 -6.70 -6.18 14.10
CA LEU A 114 -7.82 -6.79 13.39
C LEU A 114 -7.37 -7.79 12.33
N TYR A 115 -6.35 -7.48 11.53
CA TYR A 115 -5.89 -8.40 10.50
C TYR A 115 -5.28 -9.70 11.06
N PRO A 116 -4.39 -9.67 12.08
CA PRO A 116 -3.96 -10.90 12.76
C PRO A 116 -5.10 -11.67 13.43
N MET A 117 -6.14 -11.00 13.95
CA MET A 117 -7.34 -11.68 14.44
C MET A 117 -8.07 -12.45 13.33
N VAL A 118 -8.14 -11.90 12.10
CA VAL A 118 -8.72 -12.61 10.95
C VAL A 118 -7.85 -13.84 10.59
N CYS A 119 -6.52 -13.70 10.56
CA CYS A 119 -5.61 -14.82 10.34
C CYS A 119 -5.76 -15.92 11.41
N TRP A 120 -5.92 -15.54 12.67
CA TRP A 120 -6.20 -16.47 13.76
C TRP A 120 -7.54 -17.19 13.56
N SER A 121 -8.59 -16.46 13.20
CA SER A 121 -9.91 -17.04 12.89
C SER A 121 -9.87 -18.01 11.71
N ILE A 122 -9.05 -17.75 10.69
CA ILE A 122 -8.80 -18.70 9.58
C ILE A 122 -8.18 -20.01 10.11
N TYR A 123 -7.25 -19.92 11.05
CA TYR A 123 -6.56 -21.08 11.61
C TYR A 123 -7.44 -21.89 12.56
N THR A 124 -8.20 -21.22 13.44
CA THR A 124 -8.99 -21.89 14.49
C THR A 124 -10.43 -22.16 14.10
N ASP A 125 -11.13 -21.20 13.51
CA ASP A 125 -12.59 -21.26 13.41
C ASP A 125 -13.03 -22.03 12.17
N ILE A 126 -12.26 -21.92 11.08
CA ILE A 126 -12.58 -22.64 9.84
C ILE A 126 -12.64 -24.16 10.02
N PRO A 127 -11.60 -24.83 10.60
CA PRO A 127 -11.66 -26.28 10.77
C PRO A 127 -12.80 -26.73 11.70
N ASN A 128 -13.19 -25.87 12.65
CA ASN A 128 -14.25 -26.16 13.61
C ASN A 128 -15.67 -25.93 13.04
N ILE A 129 -15.85 -24.93 12.15
CA ILE A 129 -17.17 -24.56 11.61
C ILE A 129 -17.47 -25.27 10.30
N ILE A 130 -16.51 -25.30 9.37
CA ILE A 130 -16.71 -25.90 8.04
C ILE A 130 -16.37 -27.40 8.07
N GLY A 131 -15.29 -27.76 8.77
CA GLY A 131 -14.74 -29.11 8.75
C GLY A 131 -14.05 -29.47 7.43
N GLU A 132 -13.70 -30.74 7.28
CA GLU A 132 -13.09 -31.29 6.06
C GLU A 132 -14.18 -31.86 5.13
N VAL A 133 -14.78 -31.00 4.30
CA VAL A 133 -15.92 -31.35 3.45
C VAL A 133 -15.83 -30.73 2.05
N CYS A 134 -16.48 -31.36 1.09
CA CYS A 134 -16.61 -30.87 -0.29
C CYS A 134 -18.08 -30.73 -0.71
N TYR A 135 -18.33 -29.77 -1.59
CA TYR A 135 -19.64 -29.53 -2.21
C TYR A 135 -19.53 -29.35 -3.72
N LYS A 136 -20.58 -29.67 -4.47
CA LYS A 136 -20.64 -29.53 -5.93
C LYS A 136 -22.00 -28.97 -6.38
N GLY A 137 -22.02 -28.20 -7.47
CA GLY A 137 -23.24 -27.64 -8.06
C GLY A 137 -23.54 -26.19 -7.68
N SER A 138 -24.60 -25.66 -8.31
CA SER A 138 -25.20 -24.33 -8.06
C SER A 138 -25.83 -24.23 -6.66
N ASP A 139 -26.08 -23.01 -6.20
CA ASP A 139 -26.78 -22.70 -4.94
C ASP A 139 -28.15 -23.40 -4.84
N SER A 140 -28.85 -23.52 -5.97
CA SER A 140 -30.17 -24.16 -6.06
C SER A 140 -30.15 -25.70 -6.03
N ASN A 141 -29.00 -26.31 -6.36
CA ASN A 141 -28.83 -27.76 -6.46
C ASN A 141 -27.48 -28.18 -5.87
N LEU A 142 -27.23 -27.74 -4.64
CA LEU A 142 -25.97 -28.01 -3.94
C LEU A 142 -25.93 -29.45 -3.45
N GLN A 143 -24.96 -30.22 -3.94
CA GLN A 143 -24.71 -31.60 -3.54
C GLN A 143 -23.56 -31.66 -2.54
N GLY A 144 -23.74 -32.42 -1.45
CA GLY A 144 -22.73 -32.63 -0.41
C GLY A 144 -23.37 -32.82 0.97
N PRO A 145 -22.58 -32.99 2.04
CA PRO A 145 -21.12 -32.98 2.03
C PRO A 145 -20.51 -34.28 1.49
N PHE A 146 -19.48 -34.16 0.65
CA PHE A 146 -18.63 -35.27 0.19
C PHE A 146 -17.31 -35.29 0.96
N PRO A 147 -16.67 -36.47 1.13
CA PRO A 147 -15.33 -36.54 1.71
C PRO A 147 -14.29 -35.93 0.76
N VAL A 148 -13.23 -35.36 1.33
CA VAL A 148 -12.12 -34.77 0.57
C VAL A 148 -11.37 -35.87 -0.20
N PRO A 149 -11.25 -35.77 -1.54
CA PRO A 149 -10.49 -36.74 -2.33
C PRO A 149 -9.00 -36.74 -1.94
N GLU A 150 -8.32 -37.88 -2.07
CA GLU A 150 -6.88 -37.97 -1.81
C GLU A 150 -6.05 -37.21 -2.87
N THR A 151 -6.55 -37.13 -4.09
CA THR A 151 -5.91 -36.48 -5.24
C THR A 151 -5.90 -34.96 -5.09
N SER A 152 -4.81 -34.27 -5.42
CA SER A 152 -4.73 -32.80 -5.33
C SER A 152 -5.43 -32.03 -6.47
N SER A 153 -6.01 -32.71 -7.46
CA SER A 153 -6.64 -32.08 -8.63
C SER A 153 -7.83 -31.18 -8.28
N TYR A 154 -8.56 -31.51 -7.20
CA TYR A 154 -9.69 -30.70 -6.73
C TYR A 154 -9.27 -29.29 -6.28
N LEU A 155 -7.98 -29.04 -6.01
CA LEU A 155 -7.51 -27.72 -5.59
C LEU A 155 -7.56 -26.68 -6.71
N LEU A 156 -7.47 -27.13 -7.97
CA LEU A 156 -7.48 -26.26 -9.14
C LEU A 156 -8.84 -26.21 -9.85
N GLU A 157 -9.72 -27.18 -9.56
CA GLU A 157 -11.06 -27.27 -10.15
C GLU A 157 -11.90 -25.98 -9.98
N PRO A 158 -11.93 -25.32 -8.80
CA PRO A 158 -12.73 -24.10 -8.60
C PRO A 158 -12.33 -22.91 -9.48
N PHE A 159 -11.11 -22.92 -10.03
CA PHE A 159 -10.64 -21.82 -10.89
C PHE A 159 -11.10 -21.95 -12.35
N TRP A 160 -11.48 -23.17 -12.77
CA TRP A 160 -11.87 -23.45 -14.14
C TRP A 160 -13.36 -23.73 -14.28
N ASP A 161 -13.97 -24.32 -13.25
CA ASP A 161 -15.39 -24.61 -13.20
C ASP A 161 -16.02 -24.01 -11.93
N SER A 162 -16.86 -22.98 -12.12
CA SER A 162 -17.54 -22.31 -11.02
C SER A 162 -18.60 -23.17 -10.35
N GLU A 163 -19.10 -24.22 -11.00
CA GLU A 163 -20.05 -25.19 -10.42
C GLU A 163 -19.38 -26.52 -10.04
N GLY A 164 -18.07 -26.62 -10.29
CA GLY A 164 -17.23 -27.76 -9.97
C GLY A 164 -17.14 -28.04 -8.48
N MET A 165 -16.43 -29.11 -8.13
CA MET A 165 -16.22 -29.48 -6.73
C MET A 165 -15.38 -28.43 -6.01
N VAL A 166 -15.90 -27.91 -4.90
CA VAL A 166 -15.16 -27.04 -3.99
C VAL A 166 -14.99 -27.76 -2.66
N CYS A 167 -13.74 -27.94 -2.25
CA CYS A 167 -13.38 -28.61 -1.02
C CYS A 167 -12.74 -27.63 -0.06
N PHE A 168 -13.06 -27.76 1.22
CA PHE A 168 -12.32 -27.09 2.29
C PHE A 168 -11.70 -28.15 3.20
N GLY A 169 -10.42 -27.96 3.50
CA GLY A 169 -9.67 -28.84 4.40
C GLY A 169 -8.32 -28.23 4.73
N LYS A 170 -7.49 -28.96 5.49
CA LYS A 170 -6.20 -28.44 5.99
C LYS A 170 -5.30 -27.86 4.90
N LYS A 171 -5.22 -28.51 3.73
CA LYS A 171 -4.42 -28.03 2.59
C LYS A 171 -4.88 -26.65 2.11
N VAL A 172 -6.19 -26.47 1.98
CA VAL A 172 -6.80 -25.20 1.54
C VAL A 172 -6.63 -24.12 2.61
N THR A 173 -6.77 -24.45 3.90
CA THR A 173 -6.51 -23.51 4.99
C THR A 173 -5.10 -22.93 4.90
N TRP A 174 -4.08 -23.78 4.75
CA TRP A 174 -2.70 -23.32 4.63
C TRP A 174 -2.44 -22.57 3.32
N TYR A 175 -3.08 -22.98 2.22
CA TYR A 175 -3.02 -22.26 0.94
C TYR A 175 -3.47 -20.80 1.05
N PHE A 176 -4.50 -20.50 1.86
CA PHE A 176 -4.90 -19.13 2.16
C PHE A 176 -4.04 -18.47 3.25
N LEU A 177 -3.67 -19.21 4.29
CA LEU A 177 -2.99 -18.65 5.45
C LEU A 177 -1.54 -18.23 5.17
N VAL A 178 -0.77 -19.01 4.40
CA VAL A 178 0.63 -18.68 4.07
C VAL A 178 0.78 -17.32 3.39
N PRO A 179 0.09 -17.03 2.27
CA PRO A 179 0.18 -15.71 1.62
C PRO A 179 -0.32 -14.57 2.52
N LEU A 180 -1.33 -14.79 3.36
CA LEU A 180 -1.78 -13.78 4.34
C LEU A 180 -0.70 -13.48 5.39
N LEU A 181 0.01 -14.50 5.88
CA LEU A 181 1.13 -14.32 6.80
C LEU A 181 2.34 -13.66 6.13
N LEU A 182 2.59 -13.96 4.85
CA LEU A 182 3.61 -13.26 4.07
C LEU A 182 3.29 -11.76 3.96
N LEU A 183 2.03 -11.42 3.66
CA LEU A 183 1.56 -10.03 3.67
C LEU A 183 1.73 -9.39 5.06
N GLN A 184 1.52 -10.15 6.14
CA GLN A 184 1.76 -9.65 7.50
C GLN A 184 3.24 -9.28 7.72
N CYS A 185 4.18 -10.05 7.19
CA CYS A 185 5.61 -9.72 7.26
C CYS A 185 5.93 -8.41 6.54
N LEU A 186 5.34 -8.17 5.36
CA LEU A 186 5.48 -6.89 4.65
C LEU A 186 4.89 -5.73 5.44
N ILE A 187 3.72 -5.93 6.07
CA ILE A 187 3.07 -4.96 6.94
C ILE A 187 3.96 -4.58 8.13
N PHE A 188 4.68 -5.53 8.74
CA PHE A 188 5.64 -5.23 9.80
C PHE A 188 6.84 -4.43 9.29
N ALA A 189 7.36 -4.75 8.10
CA ALA A 189 8.45 -3.98 7.49
C ALA A 189 8.03 -2.50 7.27
N TRP A 190 6.84 -2.26 6.72
CA TRP A 190 6.31 -0.91 6.56
C TRP A 190 6.01 -0.21 7.88
N PHE A 191 5.58 -0.94 8.91
CA PHE A 191 5.39 -0.38 10.24
C PHE A 191 6.69 0.19 10.81
N VAL A 192 7.84 -0.46 10.59
CA VAL A 192 9.15 0.07 11.00
C VAL A 192 9.44 1.40 10.28
N LEU A 193 9.14 1.51 8.98
CA LEU A 193 9.31 2.77 8.23
C LEU A 193 8.40 3.88 8.78
N ILE A 194 7.13 3.56 9.01
CA ILE A 194 6.15 4.51 9.58
C ILE A 194 6.57 4.96 10.99
N ALA A 195 7.03 4.05 11.83
CA ALA A 195 7.51 4.37 13.18
C ALA A 195 8.74 5.30 13.14
N ARG A 196 9.67 5.10 12.20
CA ARG A 196 10.82 6.00 11.99
C ARG A 196 10.35 7.42 11.64
N VAL A 197 9.39 7.55 10.72
CA VAL A 197 8.80 8.86 10.36
C VAL A 197 8.09 9.48 11.56
N ALA A 198 7.29 8.71 12.30
CA ALA A 198 6.59 9.20 13.48
C ALA A 198 7.55 9.73 14.56
N ILE A 199 8.67 9.04 14.80
CA ILE A 199 9.72 9.49 15.74
C ILE A 199 10.37 10.79 15.23
N LYS A 200 10.65 10.91 13.93
CA LYS A 200 11.18 12.14 13.33
C LYS A 200 10.24 13.33 13.54
N VAL A 201 8.93 13.12 13.35
CA VAL A 201 7.90 14.14 13.57
C VAL A 201 7.83 14.56 15.04
N ILE A 202 7.86 13.61 15.97
CA ILE A 202 7.83 13.90 17.42
C ILE A 202 9.07 14.69 17.87
N ARG A 203 10.22 14.50 17.20
CA ARG A 203 11.46 15.25 17.46
C ARG A 203 11.47 16.66 16.84
N GLY A 204 10.38 17.09 16.21
CA GLY A 204 10.25 18.42 15.61
C GLY A 204 10.61 18.50 14.12
N GLY A 205 10.85 17.36 13.46
CA GLY A 205 11.06 17.30 12.01
C GLY A 205 9.76 17.32 11.20
N SER A 206 9.84 17.67 9.91
CA SER A 206 8.73 17.55 8.97
C SER A 206 8.42 16.07 8.65
N ALA A 207 7.13 15.74 8.45
CA ALA A 207 6.63 14.42 8.04
C ALA A 207 6.88 14.12 6.55
N GLU A 208 8.12 14.32 6.10
CA GLU A 208 8.51 14.05 4.71
C GLU A 208 8.71 12.56 4.44
N ASP A 209 8.23 12.13 3.27
CA ASP A 209 8.24 10.75 2.82
C ASP A 209 9.63 10.40 2.26
N ASN A 210 10.32 9.46 2.89
CA ASN A 210 11.67 9.03 2.52
C ASN A 210 11.70 7.92 1.45
N ARG A 211 10.56 7.61 0.82
CA ARG A 211 10.45 6.55 -0.20
C ARG A 211 11.04 6.93 -1.57
N SER A 212 11.35 8.20 -1.81
CA SER A 212 11.74 8.71 -3.13
C SER A 212 13.20 9.16 -3.26
N ASP A 213 14.02 9.09 -2.20
CA ASP A 213 15.26 9.89 -2.11
C ASP A 213 16.58 9.08 -2.03
N ASP A 214 16.61 7.82 -2.48
CA ASP A 214 17.85 7.02 -2.51
C ASP A 214 18.46 6.93 -3.94
N GLU A 215 18.58 8.05 -4.64
CA GLU A 215 19.55 8.18 -5.72
C GLU A 215 20.77 8.96 -5.20
N ALA A 216 21.74 8.19 -4.67
CA ALA A 216 23.06 8.60 -4.17
C ALA A 216 23.10 9.24 -2.78
N GLU A 217 23.39 8.43 -1.75
CA GLU A 217 24.40 8.73 -0.74
C GLU A 217 24.66 7.48 0.11
N GLU A 218 25.68 6.71 -0.28
CA GLU A 218 26.44 5.87 0.66
C GLU A 218 27.40 6.79 1.44
N GLU A 219 27.38 6.68 2.76
CA GLU A 219 28.36 7.20 3.75
C GLU A 219 28.56 8.72 3.86
N ASP A 220 28.04 9.34 4.93
CA ASP A 220 28.91 10.01 5.93
C ASP A 220 28.15 10.38 7.22
N ASP A 221 28.75 10.06 8.36
CA ASP A 221 28.41 10.59 9.69
C ASP A 221 28.60 12.12 9.68
N PHE A 222 27.56 12.91 9.96
CA PHE A 222 27.75 14.32 10.33
C PHE A 222 26.98 14.73 11.59
N VAL A 223 27.80 15.13 12.56
CA VAL A 223 27.53 15.79 13.83
C VAL A 223 26.55 16.96 13.64
N TYR A 224 25.57 17.07 14.55
CA TYR A 224 24.70 18.25 14.66
C TYR A 224 25.54 19.45 15.12
N GLU A 225 25.88 20.36 14.20
CA GLU A 225 26.14 21.75 14.55
C GLU A 225 24.88 22.58 14.26
N GLU A 226 24.30 23.10 15.34
CA GLU A 226 23.16 23.99 15.34
C GLU A 226 23.65 25.41 14.96
N ALA A 227 23.14 25.97 13.87
CA ALA A 227 23.36 27.38 13.50
C ALA A 227 22.06 28.01 12.95
N PRO A 228 21.84 29.33 13.16
CA PRO A 228 20.52 29.88 13.42
C PRO A 228 19.77 30.40 12.18
N LEU A 229 18.46 30.57 12.42
CA LEU A 229 17.34 31.08 11.62
C LEU A 229 17.61 32.17 10.55
N GLU A 230 16.86 31.98 9.45
CA GLU A 230 16.27 32.95 8.50
C GLU A 230 17.20 33.73 7.54
N GLU A 231 17.14 33.36 6.26
CA GLU A 231 17.29 34.30 5.15
C GLU A 231 16.33 33.92 4.01
N GLU A 232 15.35 34.78 3.73
CA GLU A 232 14.44 34.60 2.58
C GLU A 232 15.22 34.82 1.28
N VAL A 233 15.43 33.74 0.51
CA VAL A 233 16.09 33.82 -0.79
C VAL A 233 15.03 33.89 -1.90
N GLY A 234 15.05 34.99 -2.64
CA GLY A 234 14.11 35.28 -3.72
C GLY A 234 14.11 34.25 -4.86
N VAL A 235 12.92 34.01 -5.40
CA VAL A 235 12.56 32.98 -6.40
C VAL A 235 13.42 33.02 -7.68
N GLU A 236 14.06 34.15 -8.00
CA GLU A 236 14.91 34.31 -9.19
C GLU A 236 16.28 33.64 -9.07
N GLU A 237 16.86 33.50 -7.87
CA GLU A 237 18.14 32.81 -7.70
C GLU A 237 18.00 31.28 -7.84
N LEU A 238 16.85 30.72 -7.48
CA LEU A 238 16.56 29.28 -7.63
C LEU A 238 16.55 28.84 -9.11
N HIS A 239 16.05 29.69 -10.01
CA HIS A 239 15.93 29.37 -11.43
C HIS A 239 17.30 29.40 -12.15
N LEU A 240 18.17 30.35 -11.80
CA LEU A 240 19.54 30.45 -12.32
C LEU A 240 20.42 29.29 -11.84
N LYS A 241 20.37 28.96 -10.54
CA LYS A 241 21.15 27.86 -9.95
C LYS A 241 20.66 26.49 -10.43
N SER A 242 19.36 26.34 -10.70
CA SER A 242 18.80 25.12 -11.33
C SER A 242 19.22 24.99 -12.79
N TRP A 243 19.42 26.08 -13.53
CA TRP A 243 19.83 26.06 -14.93
C TRP A 243 21.33 25.76 -15.10
N GLU A 244 22.19 26.32 -14.23
CA GLU A 244 23.63 26.01 -14.21
C GLU A 244 23.90 24.54 -13.83
N ARG A 245 23.13 23.97 -12.89
CA ARG A 245 23.24 22.55 -12.54
C ARG A 245 22.86 21.61 -13.69
N ARG A 246 21.87 21.98 -14.51
CA ARG A 246 21.45 21.16 -15.68
C ARG A 246 22.41 21.25 -16.86
N SER A 247 23.18 22.32 -16.98
CA SER A 247 24.01 22.58 -18.18
C SER A 247 25.48 22.20 -18.02
N GLY A 248 25.97 21.87 -16.83
CA GLY A 248 27.32 21.34 -16.62
C GLY A 248 28.47 22.26 -17.04
N VAL A 249 28.21 23.55 -17.26
CA VAL A 249 29.22 24.54 -17.67
C VAL A 249 29.57 25.42 -16.47
N LYS A 250 30.72 25.15 -15.81
CA LYS A 250 31.33 26.13 -14.90
C LYS A 250 32.02 27.21 -15.72
N ARG A 251 31.39 28.38 -15.86
CA ARG A 251 32.04 29.56 -16.48
C ARG A 251 32.77 30.35 -15.39
N GLN A 252 34.09 30.30 -15.41
CA GLN A 252 34.94 31.07 -14.50
C GLN A 252 34.91 32.55 -14.96
N ALA A 253 34.14 33.39 -14.27
CA ALA A 253 34.06 34.81 -14.57
C ALA A 253 35.18 35.56 -13.84
N SER A 254 36.19 35.97 -14.59
CA SER A 254 37.14 37.04 -14.21
C SER A 254 36.52 38.37 -14.62
N SER A 255 36.27 39.27 -13.67
CA SER A 255 35.87 40.64 -13.97
C SER A 255 37.02 41.61 -13.64
N SER A 256 37.77 42.00 -14.66
CA SER A 256 38.58 43.22 -14.62
C SER A 256 37.67 44.44 -14.73
N GLY A 257 37.72 45.31 -13.73
CA GLY A 257 37.00 46.58 -13.73
C GLY A 257 37.51 47.52 -14.81
N VAL A 258 36.59 48.15 -15.55
CA VAL A 258 36.87 49.30 -16.40
C VAL A 258 35.83 50.38 -16.10
N SER A 259 36.31 51.48 -15.55
CA SER A 259 35.56 52.69 -15.22
C SER A 259 35.17 53.45 -16.50
N LEU A 260 33.93 53.91 -16.61
CA LEU A 260 33.50 54.86 -17.65
C LEU A 260 33.13 56.21 -17.01
N PRO A 261 33.64 57.34 -17.53
CA PRO A 261 33.43 58.66 -16.94
C PRO A 261 32.07 59.28 -17.30
N LEU A 262 31.55 60.00 -16.32
CA LEU A 262 30.38 60.89 -16.38
C LEU A 262 30.47 61.89 -17.54
N LEU A 263 29.40 61.99 -18.35
CA LEU A 263 29.14 63.17 -19.16
C LEU A 263 27.78 63.77 -18.81
N VAL A 264 27.90 64.97 -18.27
CA VAL A 264 26.88 65.98 -17.98
C VAL A 264 26.16 66.37 -19.27
N SER A 265 24.83 66.48 -19.21
CA SER A 265 24.06 67.20 -20.23
C SER A 265 23.32 68.36 -19.57
N THR A 266 23.88 69.55 -19.76
CA THR A 266 23.17 70.83 -19.76
C THR A 266 22.55 71.02 -21.15
N TYR A 267 21.23 71.19 -21.23
CA TYR A 267 20.50 72.36 -21.75
C TYR A 267 19.01 72.05 -21.78
#